data_AF-A0A7V1AHQ9-F1
#
_entry.id   AF-A0A7V1AHQ9-F1
#
_cell.length_a   1.000
_cell.length_b   1.000
_cell.length_c   1.000
_cell.angle_alpha   90.00
_cell.angle_beta   90.00
_cell.angle_gamma   90.00
#
_symmetry.space_group_name_H-M   'P 1'
#
loop_
_entity.id
_entity.type
_entity.pdbx_description
1 polymer ?
#
loop_
_entity_poly.entity_id
_entity_poly.type
_entity_poly.pdbx_seq_one_letter_code
_entity_poly.pdbx_strand_id
1 'polypeptide(L)'
;MKRTVLRISFFIVLFVLSNLMPAGAVTFTVDTANDTVDASPGDGACADTGGSCSLRAAVMEANALAGADVVNVPAGTYMLTIAGTGEDASATGDLDIIDDLTINGAGAGSTVIDGGSIDRVFHVVNAVPVTFDKVTIQNGFP
;
A
#
# COMPACT_ATOMS: atom_id res chain seq x y z
N MET A 1 -64.18 -7.05 -28.13
CA MET A 1 -63.19 -8.04 -27.64
C MET A 1 -61.84 -7.76 -28.31
N LYS A 2 -60.91 -7.10 -27.60
CA LYS A 2 -59.45 -7.10 -27.81
C LYS A 2 -58.84 -6.41 -26.58
N ARG A 3 -58.11 -7.18 -25.76
CA ARG A 3 -57.53 -6.74 -24.49
C ARG A 3 -56.21 -6.04 -24.75
N THR A 4 -56.06 -4.80 -24.28
CA THR A 4 -54.80 -4.06 -24.26
C THR A 4 -53.88 -4.67 -23.19
N VAL A 5 -52.66 -5.04 -23.57
CA VAL A 5 -51.64 -5.54 -22.63
C VAL A 5 -50.64 -4.41 -22.37
N LEU A 6 -50.68 -3.84 -21.17
CA LEU A 6 -49.74 -2.82 -20.70
C LEU A 6 -48.45 -3.52 -20.24
N ARG A 7 -47.35 -3.30 -20.96
CA ARG A 7 -46.01 -3.75 -20.54
C ARG A 7 -45.40 -2.68 -19.64
N ILE A 8 -45.36 -2.95 -18.33
CA ILE A 8 -44.62 -2.14 -17.37
C ILE A 8 -43.22 -2.74 -17.26
N SER A 9 -42.25 -2.14 -17.94
CA SER A 9 -40.84 -2.47 -17.75
C SER A 9 -40.37 -1.87 -16.43
N PHE A 10 -40.04 -2.71 -15.46
CA PHE A 10 -39.46 -2.32 -14.18
C PHE A 10 -37.94 -2.16 -14.36
N PHE A 11 -37.46 -0.93 -14.61
CA PHE A 11 -36.04 -0.64 -14.50
C PHE A 11 -35.67 -0.55 -13.01
N ILE A 12 -35.05 -1.59 -12.47
CA ILE A 12 -34.40 -1.52 -11.16
C ILE A 12 -33.14 -0.68 -11.36
N VAL A 13 -33.21 0.60 -10.97
CA VAL A 13 -32.01 1.42 -10.76
C VAL A 13 -31.39 0.92 -9.46
N LEU A 14 -30.37 0.08 -9.57
CA LEU A 14 -29.55 -0.35 -8.44
C LEU A 14 -28.76 0.89 -7.98
N PHE A 15 -29.28 1.61 -6.99
CA PHE A 15 -28.57 2.70 -6.34
C PHE A 15 -27.48 2.06 -5.48
N VAL A 16 -26.29 1.87 -6.05
CA VAL A 16 -25.10 1.51 -5.29
C VAL A 16 -24.83 2.71 -4.38
N LEU A 17 -25.15 2.57 -3.10
CA LEU A 17 -24.68 3.49 -2.06
C LEU A 17 -23.16 3.35 -2.04
N SER A 18 -22.48 4.19 -2.81
CA SER A 18 -21.05 4.41 -2.69
C SER A 18 -20.86 4.97 -1.28
N ASN A 19 -20.45 4.13 -0.34
CA ASN A 19 -19.88 4.63 0.89
C ASN A 19 -18.61 5.37 0.46
N LEU A 20 -18.72 6.68 0.27
CA LEU A 20 -17.57 7.57 0.36
C LEU A 20 -17.11 7.43 1.81
N MET A 21 -16.27 6.43 2.08
CA MET A 21 -15.44 6.50 3.28
C MET A 21 -14.75 7.86 3.19
N PRO A 22 -14.81 8.69 4.26
CA PRO A 22 -14.00 9.89 4.29
C PRO A 22 -12.59 9.49 3.88
N ALA A 23 -12.02 10.15 2.87
CA ALA A 23 -10.61 9.99 2.51
C ALA A 23 -9.80 10.49 3.71
N GLY A 24 -9.59 9.59 4.65
CA GLY A 24 -8.96 9.84 5.93
C GLY A 24 -7.70 9.03 5.95
N ALA A 25 -6.59 9.71 6.19
CA ALA A 25 -5.29 9.08 6.38
C ALA A 25 -5.40 7.92 7.37
N VAL A 26 -4.98 6.73 6.93
CA VAL A 26 -4.80 5.54 7.75
C VAL A 26 -3.35 5.49 8.22
N THR A 27 -3.14 4.94 9.41
CA THR A 27 -1.79 4.72 9.95
C THR A 27 -1.54 3.24 10.13
N PHE A 28 -0.56 2.72 9.39
CA PHE A 28 -0.05 1.36 9.54
C PHE A 28 1.18 1.37 10.43
N THR A 29 1.34 0.33 11.24
CA THR A 29 2.55 0.13 12.06
C THR A 29 3.15 -1.21 11.69
N VAL A 30 4.36 -1.17 11.14
CA VAL A 30 5.12 -2.36 10.77
C VAL A 30 5.49 -3.14 12.04
N ASP A 31 5.24 -4.45 12.06
CA ASP A 31 5.53 -5.31 13.21
C ASP A 31 6.49 -6.48 12.88
N THR A 32 6.83 -6.66 11.61
CA THR A 32 7.82 -7.65 11.15
C THR A 32 8.86 -7.02 10.22
N ALA A 33 10.09 -7.52 10.32
CA ALA A 33 11.18 -7.17 9.41
C ALA A 33 11.25 -8.05 8.16
N ASN A 34 10.41 -9.09 8.09
CA ASN A 34 10.33 -9.94 6.91
C ASN A 34 9.79 -9.15 5.74
N ASP A 35 10.33 -9.41 4.55
CA ASP A 35 9.81 -8.84 3.30
C ASP A 35 8.72 -9.76 2.74
N THR A 36 7.46 -9.46 3.07
CA THR A 36 6.28 -10.23 2.66
C THR A 36 5.22 -9.31 2.05
N VAL A 37 4.49 -9.80 1.07
CA VAL A 37 3.39 -9.06 0.43
C VAL A 37 2.16 -9.02 1.34
N ASP A 38 1.36 -7.96 1.21
CA ASP A 38 0.02 -7.92 1.79
C ASP A 38 -0.85 -9.02 1.17
N ALA A 39 -1.67 -9.69 1.98
CA ALA A 39 -2.52 -10.78 1.52
C ALA A 39 -3.77 -10.28 0.78
N SER A 40 -4.26 -9.08 1.05
CA SER A 40 -5.49 -8.52 0.49
C SER A 40 -5.46 -6.98 0.44
N PRO A 41 -4.63 -6.38 -0.44
CA PRO A 41 -4.55 -4.92 -0.55
C PRO A 41 -5.91 -4.23 -0.69
N GLY A 42 -6.14 -3.22 0.14
CA GLY A 42 -7.32 -2.35 0.16
C GLY A 42 -8.43 -2.83 1.10
N ASP A 43 -8.18 -3.82 1.95
CA ASP A 43 -9.14 -4.31 2.94
C ASP A 43 -9.10 -3.52 4.28
N GLY A 44 -8.18 -2.57 4.39
CA GLY A 44 -7.93 -1.73 5.56
C GLY A 44 -6.98 -2.34 6.58
N ALA A 45 -6.38 -3.51 6.30
CA ALA A 45 -5.50 -4.23 7.20
C ALA A 45 -4.17 -4.57 6.54
N CYS A 46 -3.09 -3.94 7.01
CA CYS A 46 -1.74 -4.38 6.69
C CYS A 46 -1.48 -5.76 7.29
N ALA A 47 -1.54 -6.81 6.49
CA ALA A 47 -1.37 -8.18 6.92
C ALA A 47 -0.94 -9.11 5.78
N ASP A 48 0.20 -9.77 5.94
CA ASP A 48 0.56 -10.91 5.11
C ASP A 48 -0.29 -12.16 5.44
N THR A 49 -0.06 -13.26 4.72
CA THR A 49 -0.79 -14.52 4.95
C THR A 49 -0.63 -15.11 6.37
N GLY A 50 0.39 -14.67 7.12
CA GLY A 50 0.62 -15.01 8.53
C GLY A 50 0.06 -13.98 9.51
N GLY A 51 -0.57 -12.91 9.03
CA GLY A 51 -1.13 -11.82 9.82
C GLY A 51 -0.11 -10.79 10.30
N SER A 52 1.12 -10.80 9.75
CA SER A 52 2.16 -9.82 10.10
C SER A 52 2.14 -8.64 9.13
N CYS A 53 2.40 -7.44 9.63
CA CYS A 53 2.50 -6.22 8.84
C CYS A 53 3.98 -5.92 8.53
N SER A 54 4.43 -6.29 7.33
CA SER A 54 5.75 -5.91 6.82
C SER A 54 5.74 -4.48 6.26
N LEU A 55 6.91 -3.91 5.97
CA LEU A 55 7.00 -2.64 5.25
C LEU A 55 6.38 -2.73 3.85
N ARG A 56 6.63 -3.83 3.12
CA ARG A 56 6.04 -4.05 1.79
C ARG A 56 4.52 -4.13 1.86
N ALA A 57 3.99 -4.91 2.80
CA ALA A 57 2.55 -5.03 3.01
C ALA A 57 1.93 -3.67 3.36
N ALA A 58 2.57 -2.88 4.23
CA ALA A 58 2.07 -1.55 4.60
C ALA A 58 2.02 -0.58 3.42
N VAL A 59 3.02 -0.62 2.53
CA VAL A 59 3.03 0.19 1.30
C VAL A 59 1.97 -0.29 0.31
N MET A 60 1.81 -1.61 0.13
CA MET A 60 0.78 -2.19 -0.72
C MET A 60 -0.63 -1.79 -0.24
N GLU A 61 -0.88 -1.83 1.06
CA GLU A 61 -2.15 -1.47 1.65
C GLU A 61 -2.42 0.05 1.50
N ALA A 62 -1.44 0.89 1.84
CA ALA A 62 -1.56 2.35 1.68
C ALA A 62 -1.85 2.75 0.22
N ASN A 63 -1.19 2.12 -0.75
CA ASN A 63 -1.44 2.36 -2.18
C ASN A 63 -2.86 1.98 -2.63
N ALA A 64 -3.53 1.07 -1.92
CA ALA A 64 -4.87 0.60 -2.26
C ALA A 64 -5.98 1.39 -1.55
N LEU A 65 -5.62 2.22 -0.55
CA LEU A 65 -6.52 3.13 0.14
C LEU A 65 -6.43 4.54 -0.47
N ALA A 66 -7.34 5.41 -0.05
CA ALA A 66 -7.38 6.79 -0.51
C ALA A 66 -6.97 7.74 0.62
N GLY A 67 -6.06 8.66 0.32
CA GLY A 67 -5.65 9.72 1.23
C GLY A 67 -4.18 9.64 1.59
N ALA A 68 -3.71 10.66 2.33
CA ALA A 68 -2.30 10.77 2.70
C ALA A 68 -1.97 9.86 3.90
N ASP A 69 -1.65 8.61 3.62
CA ASP A 69 -1.43 7.58 4.63
C ASP A 69 -0.07 7.69 5.32
N VAL A 70 0.04 7.00 6.46
CA VAL A 70 1.24 7.00 7.29
C VAL A 70 1.66 5.56 7.58
N VAL A 71 2.93 5.25 7.36
CA VAL A 71 3.56 4.00 7.78
C VAL A 71 4.59 4.31 8.87
N ASN A 72 4.31 3.84 10.09
CA ASN A 72 5.26 3.88 11.19
C ASN A 72 6.14 2.64 11.13
N VAL A 73 7.45 2.86 11.08
CA VAL A 73 8.47 1.82 11.00
C VAL A 73 9.29 1.85 12.29
N PRO A 74 9.12 0.87 13.19
CA PRO A 74 9.93 0.77 14.40
C PRO A 74 11.43 0.68 14.14
N ALA A 75 12.22 0.66 15.21
CA ALA A 75 13.65 0.43 15.10
C ALA A 75 13.91 -1.00 14.57
N GLY A 76 14.78 -1.13 13.57
CA GLY A 76 15.07 -2.39 12.90
C GLY A 76 15.77 -2.17 11.56
N THR A 77 16.14 -3.29 10.93
CA THR A 77 16.60 -3.33 9.54
C THR A 77 15.58 -4.10 8.72
N TYR A 78 15.00 -3.43 7.74
CA TYR A 78 13.96 -3.93 6.85
C TYR A 78 14.59 -4.12 5.48
N MET A 79 15.11 -5.33 5.24
CA MET A 79 15.80 -5.66 3.99
C MET A 79 14.79 -6.21 2.98
N LEU A 80 14.73 -5.62 1.79
CA LEU A 80 13.98 -6.17 0.67
C LEU A 80 14.68 -7.44 0.19
N THR A 81 13.93 -8.52 0.01
CA THR A 81 14.44 -9.85 -0.36
C THR A 81 13.68 -10.50 -1.51
N ILE A 82 12.48 -10.01 -1.85
CA ILE A 82 11.72 -10.52 -2.99
C ILE A 82 12.31 -9.92 -4.27
N ALA A 83 13.12 -10.69 -4.99
CA ALA A 83 13.70 -10.22 -6.25
C ALA A 83 12.64 -10.08 -7.37
N GLY A 84 12.83 -9.08 -8.22
CA GLY A 84 12.00 -8.75 -9.38
C GLY A 84 12.33 -7.33 -9.85
N THR A 85 11.91 -6.97 -11.06
CA THR A 85 12.12 -5.64 -11.64
C THR A 85 11.00 -5.32 -12.64
N GLY A 86 10.65 -4.04 -12.78
CA GLY A 86 9.78 -3.56 -13.87
C GLY A 86 8.29 -3.86 -13.67
N GLU A 87 7.86 -3.84 -12.43
CA GLU A 87 6.46 -3.84 -12.01
C GLU A 87 6.20 -2.59 -11.15
N ASP A 88 4.93 -2.22 -10.96
CA ASP A 88 4.53 -0.97 -10.30
C ASP A 88 3.49 -1.21 -9.18
N ALA A 89 3.46 -2.42 -8.61
CA ALA A 89 2.51 -2.88 -7.60
C ALA A 89 3.17 -3.33 -6.28
N SER A 90 4.48 -3.08 -6.11
CA SER A 90 5.27 -3.52 -4.94
C SER A 90 5.22 -5.02 -4.67
N ALA A 91 4.87 -5.85 -5.63
CA ALA A 91 4.81 -7.30 -5.46
C ALA A 91 6.21 -7.95 -5.37
N THR A 92 7.21 -7.33 -5.98
CA THR A 92 8.61 -7.77 -6.05
C THR A 92 9.55 -6.56 -6.14
N GLY A 93 10.86 -6.74 -6.04
CA GLY A 93 11.83 -5.68 -6.26
C GLY A 93 11.69 -4.54 -5.26
N ASP A 94 11.57 -3.32 -5.78
CA ASP A 94 11.38 -2.09 -5.02
C ASP A 94 9.98 -1.99 -4.37
N LEU A 95 9.80 -0.92 -3.59
CA LEU A 95 8.51 -0.52 -3.05
C LEU A 95 7.98 0.65 -3.88
N ASP A 96 6.96 0.39 -4.68
CA ASP A 96 6.25 1.40 -5.46
C ASP A 96 5.34 2.23 -4.57
N ILE A 97 5.39 3.55 -4.69
CA ILE A 97 4.50 4.48 -4.00
C ILE A 97 3.69 5.21 -5.07
N ILE A 98 2.37 5.01 -5.05
CA ILE A 98 1.45 5.52 -6.08
C ILE A 98 0.45 6.57 -5.55
N ASP A 99 0.32 6.73 -4.23
CA ASP A 99 -0.46 7.78 -3.56
C ASP A 99 0.39 8.48 -2.48
N ASP A 100 -0.14 9.58 -1.93
CA ASP A 100 0.49 10.38 -0.87
C ASP A 100 0.88 9.50 0.33
N LEU A 101 2.17 9.47 0.69
CA LEU A 101 2.65 8.58 1.75
C LEU A 101 3.68 9.26 2.67
N THR A 102 3.52 9.05 3.97
CA THR A 102 4.54 9.38 4.97
C THR A 102 5.11 8.11 5.61
N ILE A 103 6.41 7.92 5.54
CA ILE A 103 7.12 6.83 6.22
C ILE A 103 7.93 7.42 7.38
N ASN A 104 7.53 7.06 8.61
CA ASN A 104 8.11 7.56 9.85
C ASN A 104 8.94 6.46 10.54
N GLY A 105 10.26 6.65 10.61
CA GLY A 105 11.14 5.79 11.39
C GLY A 105 11.25 6.19 12.87
N ALA A 106 11.82 5.31 13.69
CA ALA A 106 12.14 5.59 15.09
C ALA A 106 13.40 6.47 15.28
N GLY A 107 14.16 6.70 14.21
CA GLY A 107 15.41 7.47 14.20
C GLY A 107 16.30 7.00 13.05
N ALA A 108 17.00 7.91 12.36
CA ALA A 108 17.79 7.53 11.18
C ALA A 108 18.90 6.50 11.50
N GLY A 109 19.43 6.50 12.73
CA GLY A 109 20.39 5.47 13.19
C GLY A 109 19.77 4.19 13.75
N SER A 110 18.44 4.09 13.77
CA SER A 110 17.69 2.99 14.39
C SER A 110 16.72 2.30 13.44
N THR A 111 16.25 2.99 12.40
CA THR A 111 15.39 2.43 11.35
C THR A 111 16.12 2.48 10.01
N VAL A 112 16.48 1.30 9.49
CA VAL A 112 17.17 1.12 8.21
C VAL A 112 16.26 0.38 7.25
N ILE A 113 16.01 0.98 6.09
CA ILE A 113 15.32 0.36 4.96
C ILE A 113 16.39 0.05 3.91
N ASP A 114 16.60 -1.23 3.66
CA ASP A 114 17.72 -1.75 2.88
C ASP A 114 17.20 -2.43 1.62
N GLY A 115 17.64 -1.97 0.43
CA GLY A 115 17.22 -2.53 -0.84
C GLY A 115 17.80 -3.92 -1.15
N GLY A 116 18.67 -4.47 -0.31
CA GLY A 116 19.28 -5.79 -0.52
C GLY A 116 20.15 -5.87 -1.78
N SER A 117 20.40 -4.74 -2.45
CA SER A 117 21.01 -4.66 -3.79
C SER A 117 20.28 -5.48 -4.87
N ILE A 118 18.95 -5.67 -4.74
CA ILE A 118 18.15 -6.44 -5.71
C ILE A 118 17.48 -5.56 -6.78
N ASP A 119 17.04 -4.36 -6.40
CA ASP A 119 16.48 -3.28 -7.22
C ASP A 119 16.64 -1.96 -6.45
N ARG A 120 16.03 -0.86 -6.89
CA ARG A 120 15.78 0.35 -6.10
C ARG A 120 15.15 -0.01 -4.74
N VAL A 121 15.19 0.93 -3.79
CA VAL A 121 14.46 0.74 -2.52
C VAL A 121 13.01 1.19 -2.68
N PHE A 122 12.82 2.35 -3.30
CA PHE A 122 11.51 2.95 -3.55
C PHE A 122 11.43 3.46 -4.98
N HIS A 123 10.24 3.38 -5.57
CA HIS A 123 9.90 3.99 -6.84
C HIS A 123 8.60 4.78 -6.72
N VAL A 124 8.67 6.08 -7.01
CA VAL A 124 7.50 6.97 -6.92
C VAL A 124 6.92 7.14 -8.33
N VAL A 125 5.82 6.46 -8.63
CA VAL A 125 5.35 6.22 -10.01
C VAL A 125 4.70 7.47 -10.64
N ASN A 126 4.01 8.30 -9.84
CA ASN A 126 3.19 9.41 -10.36
C ASN A 126 3.54 10.79 -9.77
N ALA A 127 4.77 10.98 -9.29
CA ALA A 127 5.22 12.22 -8.65
C ALA A 127 4.27 12.71 -7.52
N VAL A 128 3.81 11.75 -6.72
CA VAL A 128 3.00 12.02 -5.52
C VAL A 128 3.88 12.54 -4.37
N PRO A 129 3.33 13.38 -3.47
CA PRO A 129 3.95 13.72 -2.20
C PRO A 129 4.39 12.48 -1.41
N VAL A 130 5.69 12.34 -1.18
CA VAL A 130 6.25 11.32 -0.28
C VAL A 130 7.15 11.97 0.75
N THR A 131 6.94 11.64 2.02
CA THR A 131 7.80 12.08 3.12
C THR A 131 8.48 10.88 3.77
N PHE A 132 9.80 10.94 3.88
CA PHE A 132 10.60 10.02 4.69
C PHE A 132 11.14 10.78 5.90
N ASP A 133 10.66 10.44 7.10
CA ASP A 133 11.15 11.01 8.36
C ASP A 133 11.90 9.95 9.16
N LYS A 134 13.05 10.31 9.75
CA LYS A 134 13.79 9.47 10.70
C LYS A 134 14.14 8.05 10.20
N VAL A 135 14.42 7.87 8.92
CA VAL A 135 14.88 6.59 8.34
C VAL A 135 16.25 6.76 7.67
N THR A 136 17.02 5.67 7.60
CA THR A 136 18.10 5.51 6.63
C THR A 136 17.61 4.63 5.48
N ILE A 137 17.86 5.05 4.25
CA ILE A 137 17.55 4.28 3.03
C ILE A 137 18.87 3.96 2.35
N GLN A 138 19.14 2.69 2.07
CA GLN A 138 20.44 2.25 1.56
C GLN A 138 20.37 1.05 0.62
N ASN A 139 21.50 0.77 -0.03
CA ASN A 139 21.74 -0.45 -0.81
C ASN A 139 20.68 -0.75 -1.90
N GLY A 140 20.16 0.29 -2.55
CA GLY A 140 19.38 0.13 -3.79
C GLY A 140 20.29 -0.13 -5.00
N PHE A 141 19.74 -0.75 -6.04
CA PHE A 141 20.38 -1.11 -7.29
C PHE A 141 19.47 -0.74 -8.49
N PRO A 142 19.56 0.52 -8.99
CA PRO A 142 18.66 1.04 -10.04
C PRO A 142 18.96 0.54 -11.46
#